data_AF-A0A497SKY9-F1
#
_entry.id   AF-A0A497SKY9-F1
#
_cell.length_a   1.000
_cell.length_b   1.000
_cell.length_c   1.000
_cell.angle_alpha   90.00
_cell.angle_beta   90.00
_cell.angle_gamma   90.00
#
_symmetry.space_group_name_H-M   'P 1'
#
loop_
_entity.id
_entity.type
_entity.pdbx_description
1 polymer ?
#
loop_
_entity_poly.entity_id
_entity_poly.type
_entity_poly.pdbx_seq_one_letter_code
_entity_poly.pdbx_strand_id
1 'polypeptide(L)' 'MKPSTLLRTGRVCGYILLLFILLYLITGFSITGKFGFHKIINKNLALLIHLNMEIPFLIVLILHVFPHLYLRYIKKR' A
#
# COMPACT_ATOMS: atom_id res chain seq x y z
N MET A 1 -20.73 6.50 -11.37
CA MET A 1 -20.13 5.20 -10.97
C MET A 1 -21.07 4.50 -10.01
N LYS A 2 -21.40 3.21 -10.20
CA LYS A 2 -22.31 2.51 -9.29
C LYS A 2 -21.68 2.36 -7.89
N PRO A 3 -22.43 2.48 -6.78
CA PRO A 3 -21.89 2.32 -5.42
C PRO A 3 -21.15 0.99 -5.20
N SER A 4 -21.62 -0.08 -5.86
CA SER A 4 -20.98 -1.39 -5.85
C SER A 4 -19.58 -1.39 -6.48
N THR A 5 -19.36 -0.59 -7.53
CA THR A 5 -18.04 -0.43 -8.17
C THR A 5 -17.07 0.30 -7.24
N LEU A 6 -17.51 1.39 -6.60
CA LEU A 6 -16.72 2.15 -5.61
C LEU A 6 -16.25 1.26 -4.45
N LEU A 7 -17.15 0.46 -3.88
CA LEU A 7 -16.81 -0.48 -2.79
C LEU A 7 -15.89 -1.61 -3.25
N ARG A 8 -16.04 -2.09 -4.50
CA ARG A 8 -15.15 -3.10 -5.05
C ARG A 8 -13.73 -2.54 -5.22
N THR A 9 -13.59 -1.34 -5.77
CA THR A 9 -12.30 -0.64 -5.88
C THR A 9 -11.66 -0.47 -4.51
N GLY A 10 -12.39 0.06 -3.53
CA GLY A 10 -11.88 0.23 -2.16
C GLY A 10 -11.35 -1.07 -1.55
N ARG A 11 -12.07 -2.19 -1.72
CA ARG A 11 -11.62 -3.52 -1.25
C ARG A 11 -10.36 -4.02 -1.95
N VAL A 12 -10.30 -3.92 -3.28
CA VAL A 12 -9.12 -4.34 -4.05
C VAL A 12 -7.90 -3.50 -3.67
N CYS A 13 -8.06 -2.17 -3.58
CA CYS A 13 -7.01 -1.26 -3.11
C CYS A 13 -6.56 -1.61 -1.69
N GLY A 14 -7.45 -2.07 -0.81
CA GLY A 14 -7.10 -2.54 0.54
C GLY A 14 -6.16 -3.75 0.52
N TYR A 15 -6.42 -4.75 -0.32
CA TYR A 15 -5.52 -5.90 -0.47
C TYR A 15 -4.17 -5.51 -1.08
N ILE A 16 -4.16 -4.62 -2.07
CA ILE A 16 -2.93 -4.09 -2.65
C ILE A 16 -2.13 -3.31 -1.60
N LEU A 17 -2.80 -2.47 -0.80
CA LEU A 17 -2.17 -1.70 0.26
C LEU A 17 -1.51 -2.61 1.30
N LEU A 18 -2.17 -3.71 1.68
CA LEU A 18 -1.61 -4.71 2.57
C LEU A 18 -0.30 -5.30 2.00
N LEU A 19 -0.29 -5.67 0.72
CA LEU A 19 0.91 -6.15 0.05
C LEU A 19 2.03 -5.11 0.06
N PHE A 20 1.70 -3.84 -0.20
CA PHE A 20 2.66 -2.74 -0.13
C PHE A 20 3.27 -2.59 1.27
N ILE A 21 2.46 -2.67 2.33
CA ILE A 21 2.95 -2.59 3.71
C ILE A 21 3.93 -3.74 3.98
N LEU A 22 3.59 -4.96 3.60
CA LEU A 22 4.47 -6.11 3.78
C LEU A 22 5.80 -5.93 3.04
N LEU A 23 5.77 -5.51 1.78
CA LEU A 23 6.98 -5.24 0.99
C LEU A 23 7.82 -4.11 1.59
N TYR A 24 7.18 -3.04 2.08
CA TYR A 24 7.87 -1.93 2.73
C TYR A 24 8.59 -2.38 4.01
N LEU A 25 7.95 -3.24 4.81
CA LEU A 25 8.57 -3.83 6.00
C LEU A 25 9.74 -4.76 5.64
N ILE A 26 9.55 -5.67 4.68
CA ILE A 26 10.59 -6.60 4.22
C ILE A 26 11.82 -5.83 3.76
N THR A 27 11.62 -4.80 2.92
CA THR A 27 12.73 -3.98 2.41
C THR A 27 13.40 -3.17 3.52
N GLY A 28 12.65 -2.62 4.49
CA GLY A 28 13.23 -1.94 5.66
C GLY A 28 14.09 -2.87 6.52
N PHE A 29 13.65 -4.11 6.75
CA PHE A 29 14.45 -5.12 7.46
C PHE A 29 15.69 -5.53 6.66
N SER A 30 15.58 -5.68 5.34
CA SER A 30 16.74 -5.95 4.47
C SER A 30 17.76 -4.80 4.48
N ILE A 31 17.32 -3.54 4.48
CA ILE A 31 18.21 -2.35 4.52
C ILE A 31 19.00 -2.31 5.83
N THR A 32 18.33 -2.56 6.95
CA THR A 32 18.95 -2.55 8.28
C THR A 32 19.75 -3.83 8.57
N GLY A 33 19.67 -4.84 7.70
CA GLY A 33 20.36 -6.12 7.85
C GLY A 33 19.86 -6.98 9.02
N LYS A 34 18.74 -6.61 9.65
CA LYS A 34 18.18 -7.30 10.82
C LYS A 34 17.49 -8.60 10.41
N PHE A 35 17.39 -9.53 11.38
CA PHE A 35 16.66 -10.80 11.23
C PHE A 35 17.08 -11.69 10.04
N GLY A 36 18.26 -11.46 9.45
CA GLY A 36 18.73 -12.21 8.28
C GLY A 36 18.10 -11.81 6.94
N PHE A 37 17.29 -10.74 6.90
CA PHE A 37 16.57 -10.31 5.69
C PHE A 37 17.47 -9.82 4.56
N HIS A 38 18.75 -9.51 4.85
CA HIS A 38 19.78 -9.24 3.83
C HIS A 38 20.04 -10.43 2.88
N LYS A 39 19.63 -11.65 3.26
CA LYS A 39 19.72 -12.85 2.41
C LYS A 39 18.56 -12.99 1.43
N ILE A 40 17.42 -12.34 1.70
CA ILE A 40 16.22 -12.43 0.87
C ILE A 40 16.35 -11.47 -0.33
N ILE A 41 16.79 -10.25 -0.06
CA ILE A 41 16.97 -9.19 -1.05
C ILE A 41 18.28 -8.48 -0.73
N ASN A 42 19.06 -8.14 -1.77
CA ASN A 42 20.28 -7.39 -1.57
C ASN A 42 19.96 -5.98 -1.06
N LYS A 43 20.89 -5.39 -0.29
CA LYS A 43 20.68 -4.10 0.36
C LYS A 43 20.39 -2.96 -0.62
N ASN A 44 21.07 -2.92 -1.76
CA ASN A 44 20.95 -1.83 -2.74
C ASN A 44 19.58 -1.86 -3.44
N LEU A 45 19.10 -3.05 -3.78
CA LEU A 45 17.78 -3.29 -4.35
C LEU A 45 16.69 -3.02 -3.31
N ALA A 46 16.89 -3.45 -2.05
CA ALA A 46 15.99 -3.12 -0.95
C ALA A 46 15.79 -1.61 -0.83
N LEU A 47 16.89 -0.86 -0.83
CA LEU A 47 16.89 0.60 -0.74
C LEU A 47 16.19 1.24 -1.95
N LEU A 48 16.50 0.78 -3.15
CA LEU A 48 15.87 1.28 -4.37
C LEU A 48 14.35 1.06 -4.35
N ILE A 49 13.89 -0.13 -3.98
CA ILE A 49 12.46 -0.42 -3.87
C ILE A 49 11.84 0.45 -2.78
N HIS A 50 12.40 0.46 -1.58
CA HIS A 50 11.84 1.15 -0.41
C HIS A 50 11.63 2.65 -0.65
N LEU A 51 12.63 3.32 -1.25
CA LEU A 51 12.55 4.76 -1.56
C LEU A 51 11.53 5.06 -2.67
N ASN A 52 11.31 4.16 -3.61
CA ASN A 52 10.36 4.37 -4.70
C ASN A 52 8.93 3.91 -4.35
N MET A 53 8.72 3.23 -3.22
CA MET A 53 7.40 2.73 -2.82
C MET A 53 6.48 3.81 -2.24
N GLU A 54 7.01 4.97 -1.82
CA GLU A 54 6.24 6.02 -1.14
C GLU A 54 5.12 6.59 -2.02
N ILE A 55 5.44 6.98 -3.25
CA ILE A 55 4.47 7.59 -4.18
C ILE A 55 3.38 6.58 -4.57
N PRO A 56 3.71 5.35 -5.03
CA PRO A 56 2.68 4.35 -5.33
C PRO A 56 1.84 3.99 -4.10
N PHE A 57 2.44 3.90 -2.90
CA PHE A 57 1.71 3.65 -1.67
C PHE A 57 0.67 4.73 -1.40
N LEU A 58 1.06 6.01 -1.50
CA LEU A 58 0.16 7.14 -1.29
C LEU A 58 -1.02 7.13 -2.27
N ILE A 59 -0.76 6.83 -3.55
CA ILE A 59 -1.80 6.71 -4.57
C ILE A 59 -2.81 5.63 -4.20
N VAL A 60 -2.34 4.42 -3.84
CA VAL A 60 -3.21 3.31 -3.46
C VAL A 60 -3.98 3.62 -2.17
N LEU A 61 -3.35 4.29 -1.21
CA LEU A 61 -4.01 4.73 0.03
C LEU A 61 -5.16 5.70 -0.26
N ILE A 62 -4.95 6.69 -1.13
CA ILE A 62 -5.99 7.62 -1.53
C ILE A 62 -7.14 6.87 -2.23
N LEU A 63 -6.83 5.97 -3.17
CA LEU A 63 -7.82 5.16 -3.87
C LEU A 63 -8.59 4.21 -2.93
N HIS A 64 -7.98 3.78 -1.84
CA HIS A 64 -8.63 3.00 -0.80
C HIS A 64 -9.57 3.86 0.05
N VAL A 65 -9.09 5.00 0.57
CA VAL A 65 -9.82 5.85 1.53
C VAL A 65 -10.94 6.66 0.87
N PHE A 66 -10.70 7.20 -0.33
CA PHE A 66 -11.61 8.13 -0.99
C PHE A 66 -13.02 7.54 -1.24
N PRO A 67 -13.18 6.31 -1.76
CA PRO A 67 -14.51 5.70 -1.91
C PRO A 67 -15.30 5.61 -0.61
N HIS A 68 -14.63 5.31 0.51
CA HIS A 68 -15.28 5.21 1.82
C HIS A 68 -15.74 6.59 2.33
N LEU A 69 -14.90 7.61 2.18
CA LEU A 69 -15.27 8.98 2.54
C LEU A 69 -16.42 9.51 1.67
N TYR A 70 -16.36 9.28 0.36
CA TYR A 70 -17.37 9.70 -0.59
C TYR A 70 -18.74 9.06 -0.31
N LEU A 71 -18.78 7.73 -0.10
CA LEU A 71 -20.02 7.03 0.21
C LEU A 71 -20.58 7.45 1.58
N ARG A 72 -19.71 7.69 2.58
CA ARG A 72 -20.13 8.21 3.89
C ARG A 72 -20.75 9.60 3.78
N TYR A 73 -20.18 10.47 2.97
CA TYR A 73 -20.69 11.82 2.75
C TYR A 73 -22.06 11.80 2.06
N ILE A 74 -22.22 11.01 1.00
CA ILE A 74 -23.51 10.88 0.30
C ILE A 74 -24.58 10.28 1.21
N LYS A 75 -24.28 9.21 1.95
CA LYS A 75 -25.25 8.55 2.83
C LYS A 75 -25.72 9.44 3.99
N LYS A 76 -24.96 10.49 4.34
CA LYS A 76 -25.29 11.43 5.42
C LYS A 76 -26.22 12.56 4.94
N ARG A 77 -26.29 12.84 3.64
CA ARG A 77 -27.28 13.75 3.05
C ARG A 77 -28.58 13.00 2.75
#